data_AF-A0A850LWR9-F1
#
_entry.id   AF-A0A850LWR9-F1
#
_cell.length_a   1.000
_cell.length_b   1.000
_cell.length_c   1.000
_cell.angle_alpha   90.00
_cell.angle_beta   90.00
_cell.angle_gamma   90.00
#
_symmetry.space_group_name_H-M   'P 1'
#
loop_
_entity.id
_entity.type
_entity.pdbx_description
1 polymer ?
#
loop_
_entity_poly.entity_id
_entity_poly.type
_entity_poly.pdbx_seq_one_letter_code
_entity_poly.pdbx_strand_id
1 'polypeptide(L)'
;MKPQNNKESDYVIKWMSLGHCARGPLRCEKCKEAEKLKKFYLLRADYEPSEYARPIIEIIKDGKRNFVGYVVIQGFKTQKKLKNMQISRDSIF
;
A
#
# COMPACT_ATOMS: atom_id res chain seq x y z
N MET A 1 -31.83 -7.42 -7.03
CA MET A 1 -30.65 -6.52 -7.03
C MET A 1 -29.78 -6.90 -5.85
N LYS A 2 -28.52 -7.32 -6.06
CA LYS A 2 -27.58 -7.51 -4.95
C LYS A 2 -27.20 -6.11 -4.43
N PRO A 3 -27.15 -5.88 -3.11
CA PRO A 3 -26.74 -4.59 -2.57
C PRO A 3 -25.33 -4.25 -3.07
N GLN A 4 -25.12 -3.01 -3.50
CA GLN A 4 -23.78 -2.51 -3.81
C GLN A 4 -23.01 -2.51 -2.48
N ASN A 5 -22.17 -3.53 -2.26
CA ASN A 5 -21.27 -3.60 -1.13
C ASN A 5 -20.39 -2.35 -1.13
N ASN A 6 -20.54 -1.50 -0.11
CA ASN A 6 -19.56 -0.49 0.21
C ASN A 6 -18.28 -1.23 0.59
N LYS A 7 -17.35 -1.37 -0.37
CA LYS A 7 -16.06 -2.01 -0.14
C LYS A 7 -15.31 -1.21 0.91
N GLU A 8 -15.02 -1.81 2.06
CA GLU A 8 -14.22 -1.15 3.09
C GLU A 8 -12.78 -0.97 2.55
N SER A 9 -12.31 0.27 2.56
CA SER A 9 -10.96 0.61 2.15
C SER A 9 -10.40 1.72 3.03
N ASP A 10 -9.11 1.63 3.33
CA ASP A 10 -8.37 2.64 4.06
C ASP A 10 -7.31 3.28 3.17
N TYR A 11 -7.06 4.56 3.39
CA TYR A 11 -5.91 5.23 2.79
C TYR A 11 -4.75 5.19 3.78
N VAL A 12 -3.58 4.79 3.32
CA VAL A 12 -2.39 4.67 4.16
C VAL A 12 -1.18 5.27 3.46
N ILE A 13 -0.26 5.83 4.23
CA ILE A 13 1.04 6.27 3.70
C ILE A 13 2.12 5.30 4.18
N LYS A 14 2.86 4.70 3.25
CA LYS A 14 4.03 3.88 3.58
C LYS A 14 5.30 4.37 2.90
N TRP A 15 6.42 4.28 3.64
CA TRP A 15 7.76 4.36 3.08
C TRP A 15 8.18 2.98 2.59
N MET A 16 8.14 2.77 1.27
CA MET A 16 8.44 1.46 0.69
C MET A 16 8.98 1.58 -0.73
N SER A 17 9.47 0.46 -1.27
CA SER A 17 9.70 0.25 -2.70
C SER A 17 8.57 -0.58 -3.28
N LEU A 18 8.16 -0.30 -4.52
CA LEU A 18 7.18 -1.14 -5.21
C LEU A 18 7.86 -2.37 -5.81
N GLY A 19 7.24 -3.53 -5.64
CA GLY A 19 7.70 -4.76 -6.28
C GLY A 19 7.40 -4.76 -7.77
N HIS A 20 8.36 -5.19 -8.60
CA HIS A 20 8.15 -5.40 -10.03
C HIS A 20 7.51 -6.77 -10.31
N CYS A 21 7.84 -7.81 -9.54
CA CYS A 21 7.25 -9.14 -9.66
C CYS A 21 7.37 -9.97 -8.37
N ALA A 22 6.70 -11.14 -8.33
CA ALA A 22 6.67 -12.05 -7.18
C ALA A 22 8.03 -12.67 -6.80
N ARG A 23 9.05 -12.62 -7.68
CA ARG A 23 10.39 -13.18 -7.39
C ARG A 23 11.17 -12.37 -6.36
N GLY A 24 10.84 -11.09 -6.19
CA GLY A 24 11.51 -10.18 -5.25
C GLY A 24 12.96 -9.80 -5.62
N PRO A 25 13.60 -8.95 -4.82
CA PRO A 25 14.92 -8.39 -5.11
C PRO A 25 16.07 -9.41 -5.08
N LEU A 26 15.90 -10.52 -4.34
CA LEU A 26 16.89 -11.60 -4.27
C LEU A 26 17.07 -12.34 -5.62
N ARG A 27 16.08 -12.28 -6.51
CA ARG A 27 16.03 -13.07 -7.76
C ARG A 27 15.63 -12.26 -9.00
N CYS A 28 15.44 -10.95 -8.87
CA CYS A 28 15.06 -10.08 -9.98
C CYS A 28 15.79 -8.74 -9.91
N GLU A 29 16.63 -8.46 -10.91
CA GLU A 29 17.42 -7.21 -10.97
C GLU A 29 16.54 -5.96 -10.94
N LYS A 30 15.39 -5.95 -11.64
CA LYS A 30 14.44 -4.83 -11.57
C LYS A 30 13.88 -4.61 -10.16
N CYS A 31 13.59 -5.68 -9.42
CA CYS A 31 13.18 -5.57 -8.02
C CYS A 31 14.32 -5.06 -7.12
N LYS A 32 15.56 -5.50 -7.39
CA LYS A 32 16.76 -5.07 -6.66
C LYS A 32 17.07 -3.59 -6.88
N GLU A 33 16.85 -3.08 -8.09
CA GLU A 33 16.92 -1.64 -8.38
C GLU A 33 15.79 -0.88 -7.72
N ALA A 34 14.55 -1.38 -7.80
CA ALA A 34 13.40 -0.76 -7.17
C ALA A 34 13.55 -0.64 -5.64
N GLU A 35 14.18 -1.61 -4.99
CA GLU A 35 14.47 -1.60 -3.56
C GLU A 35 15.34 -0.41 -3.13
N LYS A 36 16.22 0.08 -4.02
CA LYS A 36 17.06 1.27 -3.77
C LYS A 36 16.25 2.57 -3.86
N LEU A 37 15.06 2.54 -4.46
CA LEU A 37 14.22 3.70 -4.74
C LEU A 37 13.04 3.82 -3.76
N LYS A 38 13.30 3.61 -2.47
CA LYS A 38 12.26 3.80 -1.44
C LYS A 38 11.78 5.25 -1.46
N LYS A 39 10.45 5.40 -1.42
CA LYS A 39 9.79 6.70 -1.31
C LYS A 39 8.48 6.55 -0.55
N PHE A 40 7.86 7.67 -0.21
CA PHE A 40 6.54 7.63 0.40
C PHE A 40 5.50 7.39 -0.67
N TYR A 41 4.54 6.51 -0.40
CA TYR A 41 3.40 6.27 -1.27
C TYR A 41 2.10 6.41 -0.49
N LEU A 42 1.13 7.11 -1.08
CA LEU A 42 -0.27 7.01 -0.70
C LEU A 42 -0.86 5.77 -1.38
N LEU A 43 -1.36 4.86 -0.57
CA LEU A 43 -1.95 3.61 -0.97
C LEU A 43 -3.43 3.61 -0.57
N ARG A 44 -4.28 3.00 -1.39
CA ARG A 44 -5.62 2.56 -0.97
C ARG A 44 -5.54 1.07 -0.67
N ALA A 45 -5.79 0.71 0.58
CA ALA A 45 -5.80 -0.65 1.09
C ALA A 45 -7.25 -1.16 1.08
N ASP A 46 -7.52 -2.18 0.26
CA ASP A 46 -8.86 -2.75 0.12
C ASP A 46 -8.91 -4.06 0.95
N TYR A 47 -9.83 -4.14 1.92
CA TYR A 47 -9.93 -5.30 2.83
C TYR A 47 -10.69 -6.48 2.22
N GLU A 48 -11.52 -6.21 1.22
CA GLU A 48 -12.24 -7.26 0.52
C GLU A 48 -11.37 -7.90 -0.58
N PRO A 49 -11.52 -9.22 -0.81
CA PRO A 49 -10.89 -9.89 -1.94
C PRO A 49 -11.26 -9.24 -3.27
N SER A 50 -10.26 -9.15 -4.15
CA SER A 50 -10.40 -8.64 -5.51
C SER A 50 -10.35 -9.80 -6.49
N GLU A 51 -11.14 -9.75 -7.57
CA GLU A 51 -11.10 -10.74 -8.66
C GLU A 51 -9.73 -10.79 -9.35
N TYR A 52 -8.95 -9.73 -9.23
CA TYR A 52 -7.58 -9.63 -9.74
C TYR A 52 -6.55 -9.79 -8.63
N ALA A 53 -5.45 -10.46 -8.94
CA ALA A 53 -4.30 -10.53 -8.05
C ALA A 53 -3.71 -9.12 -7.83
N ARG A 54 -3.57 -8.72 -6.57
CA ARG A 54 -2.97 -7.44 -6.18
C ARG A 54 -1.77 -7.67 -5.27
N PRO A 55 -0.78 -6.76 -5.29
CA PRO A 55 0.26 -6.77 -4.28
C PRO A 55 -0.36 -6.54 -2.89
N ILE A 56 0.19 -7.23 -1.89
CA ILE A 56 -0.29 -7.22 -0.51
C ILE A 56 0.63 -6.36 0.35
N ILE A 57 0.06 -5.62 1.29
CA ILE A 57 0.78 -4.91 2.35
C ILE A 57 0.27 -5.33 3.72
N GLU A 58 1.15 -5.24 4.70
CA GLU A 58 0.79 -5.28 6.12
C GLU A 58 0.38 -3.89 6.59
N ILE A 59 -0.80 -3.81 7.21
CA ILE A 59 -1.28 -2.63 7.93
C ILE A 59 -1.68 -3.03 9.36
N ILE A 60 -1.45 -2.13 10.30
CA ILE A 60 -1.90 -2.29 11.69
C ILE A 60 -3.18 -1.47 11.82
N LYS A 61 -4.27 -2.11 12.25
CA LYS A 61 -5.56 -1.46 12.53
C LYS A 61 -6.15 -2.12 13.77
N ASP A 62 -6.60 -1.32 14.72
CA ASP A 62 -7.14 -1.78 16.01
C ASP A 62 -6.19 -2.75 16.75
N GLY A 63 -4.88 -2.49 16.67
CA GLY A 63 -3.84 -3.34 17.27
C GLY A 63 -3.63 -4.70 16.59
N LYS A 64 -4.31 -4.97 15.47
CA LYS A 64 -4.20 -6.22 14.71
C LYS A 64 -3.46 -6.00 13.40
N ARG A 65 -2.65 -6.99 13.02
CA ARG A 65 -1.99 -7.04 11.70
C ARG A 65 -2.99 -7.55 10.67
N ASN A 66 -3.20 -6.76 9.63
CA ASN A 66 -4.03 -7.11 8.48
C ASN A 66 -3.16 -7.15 7.23
N PHE A 67 -3.32 -8.20 6.42
CA PHE A 67 -2.66 -8.36 5.13
C PHE A 67 -3.68 -8.11 4.03
N VAL A 68 -3.56 -6.98 3.35
CA VAL A 68 -4.59 -6.49 2.43
C VAL A 68 -4.00 -6.11 1.08
N GLY A 69 -4.81 -6.26 0.04
CA GLY A 69 -4.46 -5.82 -1.30
C GLY A 69 -4.42 -4.29 -1.36
N TYR A 70 -3.47 -3.72 -2.09
CA TYR A 70 -3.40 -2.27 -2.24
C TYR A 70 -3.29 -1.80 -3.69
N VAL A 71 -3.66 -0.54 -3.90
CA VAL A 71 -3.41 0.23 -5.13
C VAL A 71 -2.60 1.46 -4.77
N VAL A 72 -1.58 1.75 -5.57
CA VAL A 72 -0.81 2.99 -5.45
C VAL A 72 -1.62 4.13 -6.03
N ILE A 73 -1.94 5.12 -5.20
CA ILE A 73 -2.62 6.34 -5.64
C ILE A 73 -1.58 7.38 -6.08
N GLN A 74 -0.54 7.59 -5.26
CA GLN A 74 0.47 8.61 -5.54
C GLN A 74 1.81 8.29 -4.85
N GLY A 75 2.93 8.63 -5.49
CA GLY A 75 4.27 8.57 -4.90
C GLY A 75 4.83 9.97 -4.62
N PHE A 76 5.57 10.11 -3.51
CA PHE A 76 6.14 11.37 -3.02
C PHE A 76 7.62 11.18 -2.71
N LYS A 77 8.47 12.11 -3.18
CA LYS A 77 9.91 12.09 -2.87
C LYS A 77 10.21 12.54 -1.43
N THR A 78 9.35 13.36 -0.83
CA THR A 78 9.59 13.96 0.49
C THR A 78 8.34 13.93 1.35
N GLN A 79 8.55 13.80 2.67
CA GLN A 79 7.47 13.71 3.65
C GLN A 79 6.67 15.02 3.78
N LYS A 80 7.25 16.16 3.36
CA LYS A 80 6.66 17.50 3.50
C LYS A 80 5.29 17.64 2.82
N LYS A 81 5.06 16.91 1.72
CA LYS A 81 3.78 16.92 0.99
C LYS A 81 2.67 16.11 1.69
N LEU A 82 3.03 15.24 2.63
CA LEU A 82 2.10 14.35 3.34
C LEU A 82 1.42 15.03 4.53
N LYS A 83 2.01 16.09 5.11
CA LYS A 83 1.50 16.75 6.33
C LYS A 83 0.10 17.37 6.15
N ASN A 84 -0.31 17.63 4.91
CA ASN A 84 -1.61 18.21 4.59
C ASN A 84 -2.65 17.16 4.17
N MET A 85 -2.28 15.89 4.08
CA MET A 85 -3.20 14.82 3.73
C MET A 85 -3.82 14.28 5.03
N GLN A 86 -5.12 14.52 5.19
CA GLN A 86 -5.92 14.06 6.33
C GLN A 86 -6.19 12.56 6.16
N ILE A 87 -5.17 11.75 6.44
CA ILE A 87 -5.22 10.30 6.31
C ILE A 87 -5.34 9.72 7.72
N SER A 88 -6.19 8.71 7.88
CA SER A 88 -6.36 7.98 9.14
C SER A 88 -4.98 7.72 9.76
N ARG A 89 -4.77 8.24 10.97
CA ARG A 89 -3.49 8.18 11.69
C ARG A 89 -3.13 6.75 12.13
N ASP A 90 -4.04 5.80 11.96
CA ASP A 90 -3.92 4.46 12.52
C ASP A 90 -2.92 3.57 11.77
N SER A 91 -2.31 4.06 10.68
CA SER A 91 -1.39 3.27 9.84
C SER A 91 -0.02 3.93 9.62
N ILE A 92 0.33 4.92 10.44
CA ILE A 92 1.62 5.61 10.31
C ILE A 92 2.62 5.00 11.30
N PHE A 93 3.64 4.36 10.71
CA PHE A 93 4.80 3.66 11.29
C PHE A 93 4.60 2.16 11.59
#